data_AF-A0A7S8CE12-F1
#
_entry.id   AF-A0A7S8CE12-F1
#
_cell.length_a   1.000
_cell.length_b   1.000
_cell.length_c   1.000
_cell.angle_alpha   90.00
_cell.angle_beta   90.00
_cell.angle_gamma   90.00
#
_symmetry.space_group_name_H-M   'P 1'
#
loop_
_entity.id
_entity.type
_entity.pdbx_description
1 polymer ?
#
loop_
_entity_poly.entity_id
_entity_poly.type
_entity_poly.pdbx_seq_one_letter_code
_entity_poly.pdbx_strand_id
1 'polypeptide(L)'
;MEMRSCVKIMNEWDIVAARQLGRNVAKELGFGTVDQARITTAISELARNIYLYAEDGQICIQKLEQATKKGMMVASIDKGPGIGDLRKVMEDGFTTSGGLGAGLPGVRRLMDEFSIESDLGKGTTIQATKWLR
;
A
#
# COMPACT_ATOMS: atom_id res chain seq x y z
N MET A 1 10.59 -18.10 7.78
CA MET A 1 9.28 -17.46 7.61
C MET A 1 9.51 -15.98 7.91
N GLU A 2 9.68 -15.15 6.88
CA GLU A 2 9.98 -13.73 7.11
C GLU A 2 8.80 -13.07 7.83
N MET A 3 9.14 -12.31 8.87
CA MET A 3 8.19 -11.69 9.79
C MET A 3 7.36 -10.63 9.06
N ARG A 4 6.03 -10.79 9.08
CA ARG A 4 5.08 -9.81 8.56
C ARG A 4 4.71 -8.85 9.67
N SER A 5 4.98 -7.56 9.49
CA SER A 5 4.60 -6.51 10.45
C SER A 5 3.38 -5.78 9.91
N CYS A 6 2.33 -5.62 10.73
CA CYS A 6 1.08 -4.99 10.31
C CYS A 6 0.69 -3.84 11.24
N VAL A 7 0.01 -2.84 10.69
CA VAL A 7 -0.60 -1.71 11.39
C VAL A 7 -2.08 -1.68 11.02
N LYS A 8 -2.96 -1.74 12.03
CA LYS A 8 -4.40 -1.51 11.85
C LYS A 8 -4.64 -0.05 11.52
N ILE A 9 -5.57 0.23 10.62
CA ILE A 9 -5.92 1.60 10.21
C ILE A 9 -7.34 1.90 10.68
N MET A 10 -7.45 2.70 11.74
CA MET A 10 -8.72 3.15 12.33
C MET A 10 -8.84 4.67 12.29
N ASN A 11 -7.72 5.39 12.31
CA ASN A 11 -7.66 6.85 12.29
C ASN A 11 -6.43 7.37 11.53
N GLU A 12 -6.30 8.69 11.39
CA GLU A 12 -5.21 9.31 10.63
C GLU A 12 -3.82 9.09 11.23
N TRP A 13 -3.70 8.89 12.56
CA TRP A 13 -2.41 8.59 13.20
C TRP A 13 -1.87 7.22 12.79
N ASP A 14 -2.77 6.28 12.48
CA ASP A 14 -2.37 4.96 12.01
C ASP A 14 -1.75 5.01 10.61
N ILE A 15 -2.15 5.98 9.77
CA ILE A 15 -1.51 6.25 8.48
C ILE A 15 -0.05 6.64 8.70
N VAL A 16 0.22 7.49 9.70
CA VAL A 16 1.58 7.91 10.06
C VAL A 16 2.39 6.72 10.59
N ALA A 17 1.78 5.88 11.43
CA ALA A 17 2.42 4.68 11.97
C ALA A 17 2.77 3.67 10.85
N ALA A 18 1.85 3.40 9.92
CA ALA A 18 2.09 2.53 8.77
C ALA A 18 3.23 3.07 7.88
N ARG A 19 3.24 4.39 7.64
CA ARG A 19 4.30 5.05 6.87
C ARG A 19 5.66 4.91 7.57
N GLN A 20 5.72 5.09 8.87
CA GLN A 20 6.96 4.98 9.64
C GLN A 20 7.48 3.54 9.64
N LEU A 21 6.59 2.55 9.81
CA LEU A 21 6.93 1.13 9.70
C LEU A 21 7.56 0.83 8.33
N GLY A 22 6.93 1.27 7.25
CA GLY A 22 7.44 1.04 5.90
C GLY A 22 8.76 1.74 5.61
N ARG A 23 8.94 2.96 6.10
CA ARG A 23 10.23 3.67 6.01
C ARG A 23 11.35 2.89 6.72
N ASN A 24 11.07 2.39 7.93
CA ASN A 24 12.05 1.63 8.72
C ASN A 24 12.45 0.35 7.99
N VAL A 25 11.47 -0.43 7.51
CA VAL A 25 11.74 -1.66 6.74
C VAL A 25 12.49 -1.37 5.44
N ALA A 26 12.10 -0.32 4.70
CA ALA A 26 12.78 0.08 3.48
C ALA A 26 14.25 0.47 3.75
N LYS A 27 14.51 1.22 4.83
CA LYS A 27 15.86 1.58 5.24
C LYS A 27 16.68 0.35 5.64
N GLU A 28 16.11 -0.58 6.40
CA GLU A 28 16.75 -1.84 6.79
C GLU A 28 17.14 -2.71 5.59
N LEU A 29 16.32 -2.71 4.54
CA LEU A 29 16.58 -3.42 3.29
C LEU A 29 17.59 -2.71 2.38
N GLY A 30 18.00 -1.47 2.70
CA GLY A 30 18.99 -0.72 1.93
C GLY A 30 18.42 0.14 0.79
N PHE A 31 17.10 0.40 0.76
CA PHE A 31 16.53 1.30 -0.25
C PHE A 31 17.09 2.72 -0.13
N GLY A 32 17.42 3.35 -1.26
CA GLY A 32 17.79 4.76 -1.33
C GLY A 32 16.64 5.69 -0.93
N THR A 33 16.97 6.95 -0.61
CA THR A 33 16.00 7.96 -0.12
C THR A 33 14.83 8.19 -1.08
N VAL A 34 15.08 8.14 -2.39
CA VAL A 34 14.05 8.29 -3.43
C VAL A 34 13.03 7.14 -3.36
N ASP A 35 13.49 5.89 -3.27
CA ASP A 35 12.58 4.74 -3.19
C ASP A 35 11.88 4.67 -1.83
N GLN A 36 12.55 5.06 -0.74
CA GLN A 36 11.88 5.23 0.56
C GLN A 36 10.74 6.25 0.46
N ALA A 37 10.92 7.37 -0.25
CA ALA A 37 9.86 8.35 -0.48
C ALA A 37 8.70 7.74 -1.30
N ARG A 38 9.00 6.99 -2.37
CA ARG A 38 7.99 6.30 -3.18
C ARG A 38 7.18 5.29 -2.37
N ILE A 39 7.84 4.43 -1.61
CA ILE A 39 7.23 3.42 -0.74
C ILE A 39 6.33 4.08 0.31
N THR A 40 6.82 5.13 0.97
CA THR A 40 6.05 5.82 2.01
C THR A 40 4.84 6.58 1.46
N THR A 41 4.94 7.13 0.25
CA THR A 41 3.78 7.69 -0.47
C THR A 41 2.77 6.60 -0.82
N ALA A 42 3.21 5.47 -1.37
CA ALA A 42 2.33 4.34 -1.70
C ALA A 42 1.56 3.81 -0.47
N ILE A 43 2.26 3.63 0.67
CA ILE A 43 1.64 3.24 1.94
C ILE A 43 0.58 4.24 2.39
N SER A 44 0.83 5.54 2.19
CA SER A 44 -0.11 6.59 2.61
C SER A 44 -1.39 6.56 1.81
N GLU A 45 -1.31 6.35 0.49
CA GLU A 45 -2.48 6.21 -0.37
C GLU A 45 -3.29 4.97 -0.01
N LEU A 46 -2.62 3.83 0.21
CA LEU A 46 -3.28 2.58 0.60
C LEU A 46 -3.98 2.70 1.96
N ALA A 47 -3.27 3.22 2.98
CA ALA A 47 -3.84 3.41 4.31
C ALA A 47 -5.00 4.43 4.29
N ARG A 48 -4.87 5.50 3.51
CA ARG A 48 -5.94 6.49 3.35
C ARG A 48 -7.19 5.89 2.70
N ASN A 49 -7.03 5.02 1.71
CA ASN A 49 -8.17 4.32 1.12
C ASN A 49 -8.88 3.42 2.13
N ILE A 50 -8.15 2.70 2.99
CA ILE A 50 -8.78 1.94 4.09
C ILE A 50 -9.59 2.89 4.99
N TYR A 51 -8.94 3.96 5.46
CA TYR A 51 -9.55 4.92 6.38
C TYR A 51 -10.83 5.58 5.82
N LEU A 52 -10.83 5.95 4.53
CA LEU A 52 -11.95 6.68 3.92
C LEU A 52 -13.10 5.78 3.46
N TYR A 53 -12.85 4.52 3.11
CA TYR A 53 -13.86 3.69 2.44
C TYR A 53 -14.21 2.40 3.16
N ALA A 54 -13.29 1.85 3.95
CA ALA A 54 -13.48 0.56 4.59
C ALA A 54 -13.67 0.65 6.11
N GLU A 55 -13.12 1.71 6.75
CA GLU A 55 -13.15 1.98 8.20
C GLU A 55 -12.48 0.91 9.10
N ASP A 56 -12.35 -0.34 8.62
CA ASP A 56 -11.64 -1.45 9.23
C ASP A 56 -10.73 -2.13 8.20
N GLY A 57 -9.43 -2.05 8.44
CA GLY A 57 -8.41 -2.73 7.65
C GLY A 57 -7.02 -2.56 8.23
N GLN A 58 -6.03 -3.04 7.49
CA GLN A 58 -4.63 -3.01 7.93
C GLN A 58 -3.67 -2.88 6.75
N ILE A 59 -2.53 -2.25 7.04
CA ILE A 59 -1.36 -2.28 6.18
C ILE A 59 -0.38 -3.29 6.74
N CYS A 60 0.00 -4.27 5.93
CA CYS A 60 1.00 -5.26 6.26
C CYS A 60 2.22 -5.12 5.36
N ILE A 61 3.40 -5.28 5.94
CA ILE A 61 4.67 -5.19 5.26
C ILE A 61 5.41 -6.51 5.39
N GLN A 62 5.89 -7.01 4.26
CA GLN A 62 6.64 -8.24 4.16
C GLN A 62 7.96 -7.94 3.44
N LYS A 63 9.09 -8.30 4.08
CA LYS A 63 10.38 -8.38 3.39
C LYS A 63 10.30 -9.52 2.37
N LEU A 64 10.97 -9.35 1.25
CA LEU A 64 11.06 -10.36 0.20
C LEU A 64 12.53 -10.64 -0.06
N GLU A 65 12.91 -11.90 0.03
CA GLU A 65 14.21 -12.40 -0.40
C GLU A 65 14.00 -13.50 -1.45
N GLN A 66 14.29 -13.16 -2.70
CA GLN A 66 14.40 -14.11 -3.81
C GLN A 66 15.88 -14.39 -4.09
N ALA A 67 16.17 -15.51 -4.76
CA ALA A 67 17.54 -15.99 -4.99
C ALA A 67 18.52 -14.93 -5.54
N THR A 68 18.04 -13.95 -6.30
CA THR A 68 18.86 -12.88 -6.88
C THR A 68 18.39 -11.47 -6.53
N LYS A 69 17.32 -11.30 -5.74
CA LYS A 69 16.68 -10.00 -5.50
C LYS A 69 16.14 -9.89 -4.08
N LYS A 70 16.32 -8.71 -3.48
CA LYS A 70 15.68 -8.31 -2.23
C LYS A 70 14.62 -7.27 -2.51
N GLY A 71 13.58 -7.22 -1.71
CA GLY A 71 12.51 -6.25 -1.87
C GLY A 71 11.58 -6.21 -0.67
N MET A 72 10.49 -5.48 -0.83
CA MET A 72 9.39 -5.50 0.13
C MET A 72 8.05 -5.43 -0.59
N MET A 73 7.10 -6.18 -0.06
CA MET A 73 5.69 -6.09 -0.43
C MET A 73 4.93 -5.35 0.66
N VAL A 74 4.10 -4.41 0.23
CA VAL A 74 3.09 -3.74 1.05
C VAL A 74 1.73 -4.30 0.65
N ALA A 75 0.97 -4.80 1.62
CA ALA A 75 -0.39 -5.26 1.42
C ALA A 75 -1.37 -4.37 2.19
N SER A 76 -2.39 -3.88 1.50
CA SER A 76 -3.59 -3.26 2.07
C SER A 76 -4.68 -4.32 2.11
N ILE A 77 -5.25 -4.59 3.28
CA ILE A 77 -6.30 -5.60 3.44
C ILE A 77 -7.41 -4.96 4.27
N ASP A 78 -8.61 -4.88 3.70
CA ASP A 78 -9.78 -4.34 4.37
C ASP A 78 -11.01 -5.24 4.21
N LYS A 79 -12.02 -4.96 5.04
CA LYS A 79 -13.34 -5.62 5.00
C LYS A 79 -14.45 -4.63 4.60
N GLY A 80 -14.08 -3.64 3.79
CA GLY A 80 -14.99 -2.60 3.36
C GLY A 80 -16.03 -3.07 2.32
N PRO A 81 -16.73 -2.14 1.67
CA PRO A 81 -17.76 -2.44 0.69
C PRO A 81 -17.23 -3.08 -0.61
N GLY A 82 -15.92 -3.11 -0.81
CA GLY A 82 -15.30 -3.51 -2.08
C GLY A 82 -15.44 -2.45 -3.17
N ILE A 83 -14.92 -2.74 -4.36
CA ILE A 83 -14.87 -1.84 -5.51
C ILE A 83 -15.71 -2.44 -6.64
N GLY A 84 -16.81 -1.77 -6.99
CA GLY A 84 -17.73 -2.24 -8.02
C GLY A 84 -17.20 -2.14 -9.45
N ASP A 85 -16.44 -1.08 -9.77
CA ASP A 85 -15.80 -0.91 -11.07
C ASP A 85 -14.30 -0.63 -10.90
N LEU A 86 -13.51 -1.71 -10.88
CA LEU A 86 -12.06 -1.65 -10.77
C LEU A 86 -11.42 -0.84 -11.92
N ARG A 87 -12.00 -0.85 -13.12
CA ARG A 87 -11.41 -0.13 -14.26
C ARG A 87 -11.44 1.36 -13.99
N LYS A 88 -12.59 1.87 -13.54
CA LYS A 88 -12.77 3.29 -13.21
C LYS A 88 -11.82 3.78 -12.12
N VAL A 89 -11.62 2.98 -11.07
CA VAL A 89 -10.71 3.35 -9.96
C VAL A 89 -9.23 3.34 -10.38
N MET A 90 -8.90 2.62 -11.46
CA MET A 90 -7.55 2.54 -12.03
C MET A 90 -7.31 3.54 -13.18
N GLU A 91 -8.29 4.36 -13.56
CA GLU A 91 -8.13 5.40 -14.58
C GLU A 91 -7.21 6.53 -14.09
N ASP A 92 -6.34 7.02 -14.98
CA ASP A 92 -5.45 8.13 -14.66
C ASP A 92 -6.25 9.42 -14.39
N GLY A 93 -5.89 10.11 -13.31
CA GLY A 93 -6.61 11.29 -12.83
C GLY A 93 -7.78 10.96 -11.89
N PHE A 94 -8.12 9.68 -11.70
CA PHE A 94 -9.06 9.28 -10.66
C PHE A 94 -8.41 9.48 -9.28
N THR A 95 -8.89 10.48 -8.54
CA THR A 95 -8.50 10.69 -7.15
C THR A 95 -9.61 10.15 -6.27
N THR A 96 -9.27 9.20 -5.41
CA THR A 96 -10.21 8.69 -4.42
C THR A 96 -10.37 9.72 -3.30
N SER A 97 -9.27 10.27 -2.78
CA SER A 97 -9.26 10.78 -1.42
C SER A 97 -9.16 12.30 -1.24
N GLY A 98 -9.38 13.11 -2.28
CA GLY A 98 -9.34 14.58 -2.20
C GLY A 98 -7.99 15.20 -1.77
N GLY A 99 -6.93 14.39 -1.65
CA GLY A 99 -5.58 14.83 -1.31
C GLY A 99 -4.72 15.09 -2.56
N LEU A 100 -3.48 15.58 -2.35
CA LEU A 100 -2.47 15.74 -3.40
C LEU A 100 -1.94 14.39 -3.98
N GLY A 101 -2.46 13.27 -3.48
CA GLY A 101 -2.08 11.91 -3.85
C GLY A 101 -2.74 11.46 -5.14
N ALA A 102 -1.99 10.76 -5.98
CA ALA A 102 -2.46 10.30 -7.29
C ALA A 102 -3.33 9.01 -7.22
N GLY A 103 -3.82 8.63 -6.04
CA GLY A 103 -4.68 7.46 -5.83
C GLY A 103 -3.99 6.13 -6.14
N LEU A 104 -4.80 5.09 -6.36
CA LEU A 104 -4.32 3.76 -6.75
C LEU A 104 -3.47 3.75 -8.05
N PRO A 105 -3.79 4.54 -9.09
CA PRO A 105 -2.90 4.69 -10.24
C PRO A 105 -1.51 5.22 -9.85
N GLY A 106 -1.46 6.14 -8.88
CA GLY A 106 -0.23 6.61 -8.26
C GLY A 106 0.57 5.50 -7.60
N VAL A 107 -0.07 4.66 -6.79
CA VAL A 107 0.58 3.50 -6.15
C VAL A 107 1.21 2.59 -7.20
N ARG A 108 0.47 2.26 -8.27
CA ARG A 108 0.98 1.44 -9.38
C ARG A 108 2.23 2.02 -10.06
N ARG A 109 2.33 3.35 -10.18
CA ARG A 109 3.52 4.01 -10.78
C ARG A 109 4.72 4.09 -9.84
N LEU A 110 4.49 4.18 -8.53
CA LEU A 110 5.55 4.33 -7.54
C LEU A 110 6.26 3.00 -7.25
N MET A 111 5.51 1.90 -7.39
CA MET A 111 5.93 0.53 -7.10
C MET A 111 6.32 -0.21 -8.39
N ASP A 112 6.97 -1.37 -8.26
CA ASP A 112 7.43 -2.14 -9.41
C ASP A 112 6.42 -3.22 -9.82
N GLU A 113 5.66 -3.74 -8.85
CA GLU A 113 4.53 -4.65 -9.08
C GLU A 113 3.29 -4.17 -8.32
N PHE A 114 2.11 -4.47 -8.85
CA PHE A 114 0.83 -4.08 -8.27
C PHE A 114 -0.25 -5.10 -8.65
N SER A 115 -1.02 -5.54 -7.66
CA SER A 115 -2.23 -6.34 -7.86
C SER A 115 -3.35 -5.84 -6.95
N ILE A 116 -4.59 -6.00 -7.41
CA ILE A 116 -5.79 -5.62 -6.70
C ILE A 116 -6.84 -6.71 -6.87
N GLU A 117 -7.39 -7.16 -5.75
CA GLU A 117 -8.50 -8.09 -5.65
C GLU A 117 -9.57 -7.43 -4.81
N SER A 118 -10.78 -7.31 -5.35
CA SER A 118 -11.88 -6.65 -4.64
C SER A 118 -13.19 -7.32 -5.00
N ASP A 119 -13.99 -7.61 -3.97
CA ASP A 119 -15.29 -8.24 -4.09
C ASP A 119 -16.31 -7.35 -3.37
N LEU A 120 -17.43 -7.04 -4.03
CA LEU A 120 -18.51 -6.27 -3.42
C LEU A 120 -19.00 -6.95 -2.12
N GLY A 121 -19.00 -6.18 -1.03
CA GLY A 121 -19.40 -6.61 0.32
C GLY A 121 -18.40 -7.52 1.04
N LYS A 122 -17.24 -7.84 0.46
CA LYS A 122 -16.19 -8.64 1.12
C LYS A 122 -14.92 -7.84 1.46
N GLY A 123 -14.71 -6.71 0.80
CA GLY A 123 -13.55 -5.83 1.00
C GLY A 123 -12.57 -5.87 -0.16
N THR A 124 -11.42 -5.24 0.06
CA THR A 124 -10.36 -5.10 -0.94
C THR A 124 -9.02 -5.56 -0.39
N THR A 125 -8.27 -6.27 -1.23
CA THR A 125 -6.86 -6.59 -1.01
C THR A 125 -6.03 -5.99 -2.14
N ILE A 126 -5.02 -5.19 -1.79
CA ILE A 126 -4.05 -4.63 -2.74
C ILE A 126 -2.67 -5.08 -2.29
N GLN A 127 -1.85 -5.55 -3.23
CA GLN A 127 -0.44 -5.82 -2.99
C GLN A 127 0.41 -4.98 -3.93
N ALA A 128 1.44 -4.34 -3.39
CA ALA A 128 2.40 -3.59 -4.18
C ALA A 128 3.83 -3.90 -3.74
N THR A 129 4.68 -4.27 -4.69
CA THR A 129 6.06 -4.71 -4.44
C THR A 129 7.05 -3.67 -4.93
N LYS A 130 8.10 -3.42 -4.13
CA LYS A 130 9.29 -2.68 -4.55
C LYS A 130 10.50 -3.60 -4.46
N TRP A 131 11.32 -3.62 -5.51
CA TRP A 131 12.56 -4.37 -5.57
C TRP A 131 13.77 -3.47 -5.37
N LEU A 132 14.72 -3.92 -4.56
CA LEU A 132 16.03 -3.30 -4.44
C LEU A 132 16.76 -3.49 -5.78
N ARG A 133 17.32 -2.40 -6.30
CA ARG A 133 18.04 -2.38 -7.58
C ARG A 133 19.54 -2.55 -7.38
#